data_AF-A0A2R5LPJ6-F1
#
_entry.id   AF-A0A2R5LPJ6-F1
#
_cell.length_a   1.000
_cell.length_b   1.000
_cell.length_c   1.000
_cell.angle_alpha   90.00
_cell.angle_beta   90.00
_cell.angle_gamma   90.00
#
_symmetry.space_group_name_H-M   'P 1'
#
loop_
_entity.id
_entity.type
_entity.pdbx_description
1 polymer ?
#
loop_
_entity_poly.entity_id
_entity_poly.type
_entity_poly.pdbx_seq_one_letter_code
_entity_poly.pdbx_strand_id
1 'polypeptide(L)'
;MDVLKGLAFFLLLALSSAKPNAAKSGKKGQCESKGKRKGGDFTLTILHTNDIHSHFEESNTWGGPCTPDKKNSTDYCVAGVTRLATLVKKMKTEYPDALLMNAGDFYQGSVWYTVLKHEIVSEVMKKLKYDAIC
;
A
#
# COMPACT_ATOMS: atom_id res chain seq x y z
N MET A 1 4.53 54.55 21.00
CA MET A 1 5.88 54.22 21.54
C MET A 1 5.99 52.69 21.61
N ASP A 2 5.75 52.00 20.50
CA ASP A 2 6.70 51.78 19.40
C ASP A 2 7.89 50.93 19.82
N VAL A 3 7.82 49.63 19.51
CA VAL A 3 8.81 49.00 18.61
C VAL A 3 8.07 48.02 17.71
N LEU A 4 7.67 48.56 16.57
CA LEU A 4 7.28 47.87 15.35
C LEU A 4 8.53 47.17 14.75
N LYS A 5 8.30 46.11 13.97
CA LYS A 5 9.17 45.56 12.89
C LYS A 5 10.23 44.55 13.32
N GLY A 6 10.02 43.29 12.95
CA GLY A 6 11.02 42.24 13.08
C GLY A 6 10.70 41.00 12.25
N LEU A 7 10.79 41.17 10.92
CA LEU A 7 11.01 40.11 9.93
C LEU A 7 9.98 38.97 9.84
N ALA A 8 8.89 39.28 9.15
CA ALA A 8 8.49 38.41 8.05
C ALA A 8 9.64 38.37 7.03
N PHE A 9 10.37 37.26 6.95
CA PHE A 9 11.13 36.80 5.76
C PHE A 9 11.86 35.54 6.17
N PHE A 10 11.36 34.36 5.79
CA PHE A 10 12.14 33.26 5.21
C PHE A 10 11.18 32.11 4.89
N LEU A 11 10.30 32.41 3.94
CA LEU A 11 9.77 31.43 3.02
C LEU A 11 10.97 30.86 2.25
N LEU A 12 11.31 29.58 2.43
CA LEU A 12 12.08 28.85 1.44
C LEU A 12 11.50 27.45 1.26
N LEU A 13 10.41 27.40 0.49
CA LEU A 13 10.01 26.23 -0.27
C LEU A 13 11.17 25.86 -1.22
N ALA A 14 11.92 24.83 -0.87
CA ALA A 14 12.84 24.19 -1.80
C ALA A 14 12.07 23.15 -2.63
N LEU A 15 11.18 23.60 -3.52
CA LEU A 15 10.78 22.79 -4.68
C LEU A 15 11.89 22.88 -5.73
N SER A 16 12.88 21.99 -5.63
CA SER A 16 13.77 21.75 -6.77
C SER A 16 13.04 20.83 -7.76
N SER A 17 12.36 21.45 -8.72
CA SER A 17 11.96 20.76 -9.95
C SER A 17 13.21 20.40 -10.74
N ALA A 18 13.65 19.15 -10.64
CA ALA A 18 14.65 18.58 -11.53
C ALA A 18 14.07 18.51 -12.94
N LYS A 19 14.62 19.31 -13.86
CA LYS A 19 14.30 19.28 -15.29
C LYS A 19 15.04 18.08 -15.91
N PRO A 20 14.36 17.11 -16.53
CA PRO A 20 15.05 16.01 -17.19
C PRO A 20 15.74 16.50 -18.46
N ASN A 21 17.04 16.25 -18.56
CA ASN A 21 17.85 16.49 -19.76
C ASN A 21 17.41 15.54 -20.88
N ALA A 22 17.18 16.09 -22.06
CA ALA A 22 16.87 15.36 -23.28
C ALA A 22 18.06 14.47 -23.70
N ALA A 23 17.92 13.15 -23.52
CA ALA A 23 18.81 12.17 -24.13
C ALA A 23 18.40 11.92 -25.59
N LYS A 24 19.40 11.87 -26.48
CA LYS A 24 19.24 11.79 -27.94
C LYS A 24 18.69 10.44 -28.41
N SER A 25 17.90 10.54 -29.47
CA SER A 25 17.24 9.50 -30.27
C SER A 25 18.16 8.38 -30.78
N GLY A 26 17.75 7.14 -30.51
CA GLY A 26 18.17 5.94 -31.23
C GLY A 26 16.93 5.23 -31.80
N LYS A 27 16.88 5.03 -33.12
CA LYS A 27 15.77 4.38 -33.85
C LYS A 27 15.79 2.86 -33.66
N LYS A 28 14.61 2.23 -33.43
CA LYS A 28 14.07 1.07 -34.20
C LYS A 28 12.81 0.48 -33.54
N GLY A 29 11.81 0.14 -34.38
CA GLY A 29 10.67 -0.72 -34.06
C GLY A 29 9.34 0.02 -33.95
N GLN A 30 8.57 0.07 -35.04
CA GLN A 30 7.29 0.78 -35.09
C GLN A 30 6.14 -0.23 -34.93
N CYS A 31 5.63 -0.39 -33.71
CA CYS A 31 4.29 -0.94 -33.48
C CYS A 31 3.29 0.19 -33.73
N GLU A 32 2.39 0.01 -34.70
CA GLU A 32 1.36 1.00 -35.02
C GLU A 32 0.35 1.13 -33.87
N SER A 33 0.40 2.26 -33.18
CA SER A 33 -0.57 2.63 -32.15
C SER A 33 -1.83 3.18 -32.80
N LYS A 34 -2.88 2.35 -32.88
CA LYS A 34 -4.22 2.84 -33.20
C LYS A 34 -4.69 3.80 -32.09
N GLY A 35 -5.02 5.03 -32.49
CA GLY A 35 -5.82 5.97 -31.71
C GLY A 35 -5.04 6.67 -30.59
N LYS A 36 -4.50 7.86 -30.90
CA LYS A 36 -4.00 8.82 -29.91
C LYS A 36 -5.19 9.32 -29.09
N ARG A 37 -5.59 8.60 -28.03
CA ARG A 37 -6.43 9.17 -26.98
C ARG A 37 -5.71 10.41 -26.49
N LYS A 38 -6.41 11.56 -26.36
CA LYS A 38 -5.83 12.74 -25.70
C LYS A 38 -5.49 12.28 -24.27
N GLY A 39 -4.22 11.97 -24.04
CA GLY A 39 -3.72 11.50 -22.76
C GLY A 39 -3.79 12.67 -21.80
N GLY A 40 -4.85 12.71 -21.00
CA GLY A 40 -4.78 13.38 -19.71
C GLY A 40 -3.90 12.56 -18.77
N ASP A 41 -3.42 13.20 -17.72
CA ASP A 41 -2.73 12.49 -16.65
C ASP A 41 -3.69 11.47 -16.02
N PHE A 42 -3.26 10.21 -15.97
CA PHE A 42 -4.02 9.11 -15.36
C PHE A 42 -3.35 8.75 -14.04
N THR A 43 -4.07 8.96 -12.95
CA THR A 43 -3.62 8.60 -11.60
C THR A 43 -4.31 7.30 -11.19
N LEU A 44 -3.51 6.28 -10.89
CA LEU A 44 -3.98 4.99 -10.41
C LEU A 44 -3.51 4.78 -8.97
N THR A 45 -4.45 4.51 -8.07
CA THR A 45 -4.14 4.13 -6.69
C THR A 45 -4.15 2.60 -6.58
N ILE A 46 -3.04 2.03 -6.11
CA ILE A 46 -2.91 0.59 -5.89
C ILE A 46 -2.67 0.35 -4.41
N LEU A 47 -3.57 -0.41 -3.79
CA LEU A 47 -3.39 -0.98 -2.46
C LEU A 47 -2.87 -2.40 -2.66
N HIS A 48 -1.69 -2.72 -2.14
CA HIS A 48 -1.12 -4.05 -2.31
C HIS A 48 -0.73 -4.68 -0.98
N THR A 49 -0.84 -6.01 -0.91
CA THR A 49 -0.22 -6.84 0.13
C THR A 49 0.62 -7.94 -0.51
N ASN A 50 1.58 -8.49 0.22
CA ASN A 50 2.42 -9.61 -0.19
C ASN A 50 2.80 -10.42 1.05
N ASP A 51 3.14 -11.69 0.85
CA ASP A 51 3.77 -12.54 1.88
C ASP A 51 2.99 -12.55 3.20
N ILE A 52 1.66 -12.71 3.10
CA ILE A 52 0.81 -12.78 4.29
C ILE A 52 1.12 -14.03 5.11
N HIS A 53 1.61 -15.11 4.49
CA HIS A 53 2.07 -16.32 5.20
C HIS A 53 1.04 -16.85 6.22
N SER A 54 -0.25 -16.71 5.90
CA SER A 54 -1.37 -17.07 6.78
C SER A 54 -1.38 -16.37 8.16
N HIS A 55 -0.76 -15.20 8.30
CA HIS A 55 -0.90 -14.32 9.46
C HIS A 55 -2.24 -13.57 9.41
N PHE A 56 -3.33 -14.29 9.71
CA PHE A 56 -4.66 -13.71 9.74
C PHE A 56 -4.95 -12.93 11.03
N GLU A 57 -4.30 -13.33 12.12
CA GLU A 57 -4.33 -12.63 13.39
C GLU A 57 -3.24 -11.58 13.47
N GLU A 58 -3.36 -10.71 14.48
CA GLU A 58 -2.30 -9.77 14.79
C GLU A 58 -1.04 -10.54 15.23
N SER A 59 0.10 -10.07 14.74
CA SER A 59 1.41 -10.62 15.08
C SER A 59 2.22 -9.54 15.78
N ASN A 60 3.29 -9.93 16.47
CA ASN A 60 4.24 -8.94 16.96
C ASN A 60 5.12 -8.41 15.81
N THR A 61 6.02 -7.48 16.13
CA THR A 61 6.94 -6.87 15.16
C THR A 61 7.92 -7.87 14.52
N TRP A 62 8.03 -9.08 15.07
CA TRP A 62 8.90 -10.15 14.59
C TRP A 62 8.16 -11.30 13.89
N GLY A 63 6.84 -11.18 13.69
CA GLY A 63 6.02 -12.23 13.07
C GLY A 63 5.61 -13.38 14.03
N GLY A 64 5.86 -13.23 15.33
CA GLY A 64 5.39 -14.16 16.36
C GLY A 64 3.98 -13.83 16.88
N PRO A 65 3.45 -14.66 17.79
CA PRO A 65 2.13 -14.44 18.37
C PRO A 65 2.07 -13.14 19.19
N CYS A 66 1.03 -12.36 18.96
CA CYS A 66 0.72 -11.15 19.72
C CYS A 66 0.28 -11.51 21.15
N THR A 67 0.89 -10.89 22.17
CA THR A 67 0.45 -10.99 23.58
C THR A 67 0.04 -9.60 24.10
N PRO A 68 -1.20 -9.42 24.61
CA PRO A 68 -1.72 -8.10 24.99
C PRO A 68 -0.97 -7.38 26.12
N ASP A 69 -0.25 -8.12 26.95
CA ASP A 69 0.42 -7.59 28.15
C ASP A 69 1.69 -6.78 27.83
N LYS A 70 2.12 -6.76 26.56
CA LYS A 70 3.32 -6.07 26.09
C LYS A 70 3.07 -4.73 25.39
N LYS A 71 1.92 -4.09 25.64
CA LYS A 71 1.51 -2.79 25.05
C LYS A 71 2.52 -1.64 25.20
N ASN A 72 3.42 -1.69 26.19
CA ASN A 72 4.44 -0.65 26.46
C ASN A 72 5.88 -1.07 26.11
N SER A 73 6.06 -2.12 25.31
CA SER A 73 7.38 -2.54 24.83
C SER A 73 7.49 -2.43 23.30
N THR A 74 8.68 -2.62 22.75
CA THR A 74 8.93 -2.72 21.30
C THR A 74 8.20 -3.89 20.60
N ASP A 75 7.40 -4.65 21.34
CA ASP A 75 6.69 -5.89 21.00
C ASP A 75 5.17 -5.65 20.93
N TYR A 76 4.73 -4.54 20.32
CA TYR A 76 3.30 -4.24 20.13
C TYR A 76 2.71 -4.99 18.94
N CYS A 77 1.40 -5.22 18.98
CA CYS A 77 0.71 -6.02 17.97
C CYS A 77 0.43 -5.21 16.69
N VAL A 78 0.74 -5.82 15.56
CA VAL A 78 0.67 -5.27 14.20
C VAL A 78 -0.04 -6.24 13.26
N ALA A 79 -0.36 -5.75 12.06
CA ALA A 79 -1.01 -6.52 11.00
C ALA A 79 -2.38 -7.11 11.42
N GLY A 80 -2.73 -8.29 10.89
CA GLY A 80 -4.04 -8.94 11.09
C GLY A 80 -5.10 -8.51 10.07
N VAL A 81 -5.93 -9.47 9.65
CA VAL A 81 -6.95 -9.30 8.61
C VAL A 81 -8.01 -8.27 9.01
N THR A 82 -8.40 -8.22 10.28
CA THR A 82 -9.40 -7.26 10.76
C THR A 82 -8.91 -5.81 10.63
N ARG A 83 -7.64 -5.56 10.95
CA ARG A 83 -7.01 -4.25 10.82
C ARG A 83 -6.78 -3.90 9.35
N LEU A 84 -6.35 -4.87 8.54
CA LEU A 84 -6.25 -4.71 7.10
C LEU A 84 -7.61 -4.36 6.47
N ALA A 85 -8.68 -5.05 6.83
CA ALA A 85 -10.04 -4.77 6.33
C ALA A 85 -10.50 -3.35 6.68
N THR A 86 -10.18 -2.90 7.89
CA THR A 86 -10.50 -1.53 8.34
C THR A 86 -9.73 -0.50 7.52
N LEU A 87 -8.43 -0.73 7.31
CA LEU A 87 -7.60 0.16 6.51
C LEU A 87 -8.05 0.18 5.05
N VAL A 88 -8.29 -0.98 4.43
CA VAL A 88 -8.82 -1.10 3.07
C VAL A 88 -10.14 -0.34 2.93
N LYS A 89 -11.07 -0.50 3.87
CA LYS A 89 -12.35 0.23 3.85
C LYS A 89 -12.14 1.75 3.91
N LYS A 90 -11.21 2.22 4.75
CA LYS A 90 -10.85 3.64 4.82
C LYS A 90 -10.25 4.12 3.50
N MET A 91 -9.28 3.40 2.96
CA MET A 91 -8.60 3.75 1.71
C MET A 91 -9.54 3.73 0.51
N LYS A 92 -10.46 2.77 0.42
CA LYS A 92 -11.49 2.74 -0.64
C LYS A 92 -12.55 3.85 -0.47
N THR A 93 -12.68 4.44 0.72
CA THR A 93 -13.51 5.66 0.90
C THR A 93 -12.80 6.90 0.36
N GLU A 94 -11.49 7.00 0.58
CA GLU A 94 -10.67 8.13 0.13
C GLU A 94 -10.32 8.05 -1.37
N TYR A 95 -10.12 6.84 -1.88
CA TYR A 95 -9.80 6.53 -3.27
C TYR A 95 -10.79 5.48 -3.79
N PRO A 96 -11.97 5.90 -4.30
CA PRO A 96 -13.01 4.98 -4.76
C PRO A 96 -12.56 4.01 -5.86
N ASP A 97 -11.65 4.45 -6.73
CA ASP A 97 -11.12 3.68 -7.86
C ASP A 97 -9.83 2.90 -7.51
N ALA A 98 -9.49 2.80 -6.23
CA ALA A 98 -8.29 2.07 -5.81
C ALA A 98 -8.42 0.56 -6.01
N LEU A 99 -7.43 -0.03 -6.66
CA LEU A 99 -7.33 -1.49 -6.84
C LEU A 99 -6.65 -2.12 -5.64
N LEU A 100 -7.27 -3.14 -5.05
CA LEU A 100 -6.70 -3.95 -3.99
C LEU A 100 -6.13 -5.24 -4.57
N MET A 101 -4.81 -5.42 -4.48
CA MET A 101 -4.10 -6.55 -5.06
C MET A 101 -3.27 -7.30 -4.03
N ASN A 102 -3.05 -8.59 -4.25
CA ASN A 102 -2.05 -9.36 -3.50
C ASN A 102 -1.02 -9.97 -4.44
N ALA A 103 0.27 -9.87 -4.09
CA ALA A 103 1.38 -10.30 -4.94
C ALA A 103 1.79 -11.78 -4.73
N GLY A 104 1.03 -12.55 -3.96
CA GLY A 104 1.30 -13.96 -3.68
C GLY A 104 1.73 -14.23 -2.24
N ASP A 105 2.03 -15.50 -2.01
CA ASP A 105 2.44 -16.10 -0.73
C ASP A 105 1.46 -15.83 0.43
N PHE A 106 0.18 -16.09 0.14
CA PHE A 106 -0.91 -16.10 1.14
C PHE A 106 -0.88 -17.36 2.02
N TYR A 107 -0.39 -18.46 1.45
CA TYR A 107 -0.41 -19.79 2.04
C TYR A 107 0.76 -19.99 3.00
N GLN A 108 0.61 -20.90 3.95
CA GLN A 108 1.68 -21.43 4.82
C GLN A 108 2.45 -20.38 5.67
N GLY A 109 2.44 -20.57 6.99
CA GLY A 109 3.27 -19.75 7.92
C GLY A 109 2.73 -19.71 9.34
N SER A 110 1.42 -19.94 9.51
CA SER A 110 0.78 -20.06 10.82
C SER A 110 -0.03 -21.37 10.95
N VAL A 111 -0.48 -21.66 12.18
CA VAL A 111 -1.38 -22.79 12.48
C VAL A 111 -2.69 -22.74 11.68
N TRP A 112 -3.11 -21.55 11.27
CA TRP A 112 -4.35 -21.35 10.53
C TRP A 112 -4.35 -22.10 9.20
N TYR A 113 -3.24 -22.09 8.47
CA TYR A 113 -3.14 -22.86 7.23
C TYR A 113 -3.02 -24.37 7.48
N THR A 114 -2.37 -24.77 8.58
CA THR A 114 -2.26 -26.18 8.92
C THR A 114 -3.62 -26.81 9.20
N VAL A 115 -4.51 -26.08 9.87
CA VAL A 115 -5.84 -26.57 10.26
C VAL A 115 -6.88 -26.33 9.17
N LEU A 116 -6.96 -25.11 8.62
CA LEU A 116 -8.04 -24.68 7.71
C LEU A 116 -7.62 -24.67 6.23
N LYS A 117 -6.33 -24.85 5.94
CA LYS A 117 -5.78 -24.94 4.57
C LYS A 117 -6.26 -23.77 3.70
N HIS A 118 -6.77 -24.07 2.52
CA HIS A 118 -7.18 -23.09 1.52
C HIS A 118 -8.51 -22.40 1.87
N GLU A 119 -9.33 -22.97 2.76
CA GLU A 119 -10.66 -22.44 3.06
C GLU A 119 -10.59 -21.07 3.71
N ILE A 120 -9.74 -20.90 4.73
CA ILE A 120 -9.57 -19.60 5.40
C ILE A 120 -9.02 -18.54 4.46
N VAL A 121 -8.07 -18.90 3.59
CA VAL A 121 -7.51 -17.98 2.58
C VAL A 121 -8.63 -17.51 1.66
N SER A 122 -9.44 -18.43 1.14
CA SER A 122 -10.57 -18.10 0.26
C SER A 122 -11.60 -17.19 0.91
N GLU A 123 -11.92 -17.42 2.18
CA GLU A 123 -12.91 -16.65 2.92
C GLU A 123 -12.38 -15.24 3.23
N VAL A 124 -11.10 -15.11 3.58
CA VAL A 124 -10.44 -13.81 3.79
C VAL A 124 -10.37 -13.02 2.49
N MET A 125 -9.96 -13.65 1.38
CA MET A 125 -9.89 -13.00 0.07
C MET A 125 -11.27 -12.47 -0.36
N LYS A 126 -12.32 -13.27 -0.18
CA LYS A 126 -13.71 -12.90 -0.47
C LYS A 126 -14.19 -11.74 0.40
N LYS A 127 -13.92 -11.77 1.71
CA LYS A 127 -14.34 -10.71 2.65
C LYS A 127 -13.63 -9.39 2.39
N LEU A 128 -12.33 -9.42 2.08
CA LEU A 128 -11.54 -8.23 1.77
C LEU A 128 -11.82 -7.66 0.38
N LYS A 129 -12.42 -8.44 -0.52
CA LYS A 129 -12.75 -8.06 -1.90
C LYS A 129 -11.49 -7.62 -2.67
N TYR A 130 -10.51 -8.52 -2.72
CA TYR A 130 -9.35 -8.36 -3.60
C TYR A 130 -9.79 -8.33 -5.06
N ASP A 131 -9.19 -7.44 -5.83
CA ASP A 131 -9.43 -7.25 -7.25
C ASP A 131 -8.56 -8.20 -8.09
N ALA A 132 -7.35 -8.52 -7.61
CA ALA A 132 -6.46 -9.50 -8.24
C ALA A 132 -5.49 -10.11 -7.22
N ILE A 133 -5.11 -11.37 -7.44
CA ILE A 133 -4.20 -12.15 -6.60
C ILE A 133 -3.33 -13.02 -7.52
N CYS A 134 -2.04 -13.13 -7.19
CA CYS A 134 -1.07 -13.98 -7.87
C CYS A 134 -0.80 -15.29 -7.13
#